data_AF-A0A7K3B015-F1
#
_entry.id   AF-A0A7K3B015-F1
#
_cell.length_a   1.000
_cell.length_b   1.000
_cell.length_c   1.000
_cell.angle_alpha   90.00
_cell.angle_beta   90.00
_cell.angle_gamma   90.00
#
_symmetry.space_group_name_H-M   'P 1'
#
loop_
_entity.id
_entity.type
_entity.pdbx_description
1 polymer ?
#
loop_
_entity_poly.entity_id
_entity_poly.type
_entity_poly.pdbx_seq_one_letter_code
_entity_poly.pdbx_strand_id
1 'polypeptide(L)'
;MDYVMRVVRADEWAQVRQVRLDALRDPAAPVAFLESYEEAAARPDAFWRQRAADAAEDGPGRVRQFVAESPDGEWVGSVTVLVESPDDEVRFGEASPVDQAHLVGVFVRPEVRGTGVTDALFREAVAWAWSLSAPRMERVRLYVHEKNPRAAAFYRKFGFVPSGRRILAPGDRGEQEVEYVLGREG
;
A
#
# COMPACT_ATOMS: atom_id res chain seq x y z
N MET A 1 10.20 14.35 15.76
CA MET A 1 10.52 14.56 14.34
C MET A 1 9.19 14.62 13.64
N ASP A 2 8.87 15.78 13.07
CA ASP A 2 7.57 15.99 12.45
C ASP A 2 7.66 15.52 10.99
N TYR A 3 7.16 14.32 10.74
CA TYR A 3 7.04 13.79 9.39
C TYR A 3 5.78 14.36 8.74
N VAL A 4 5.88 14.75 7.48
CA VAL A 4 4.74 15.22 6.69
C VAL A 4 4.19 14.06 5.87
N MET A 5 2.92 13.72 6.09
CA MET A 5 2.21 12.77 5.24
C MET A 5 1.60 13.53 4.07
N ARG A 6 1.89 13.12 2.84
CA ARG A 6 1.31 13.77 1.66
C ARG A 6 1.18 12.82 0.49
N VAL A 7 0.38 13.22 -0.49
CA VAL A 7 0.29 12.54 -1.78
C VAL A 7 1.55 12.85 -2.61
N VAL A 8 1.95 11.89 -3.44
CA VAL A 8 2.99 12.09 -4.46
C VAL A 8 2.51 13.05 -5.55
N ARG A 9 3.45 13.71 -6.24
CA ARG A 9 3.16 14.49 -7.45
C ARG A 9 3.58 13.71 -8.70
N ALA A 10 2.98 14.01 -9.83
CA ALA A 10 3.24 13.31 -11.09
C ALA A 10 4.71 13.42 -11.56
N ASP A 11 5.36 14.55 -11.25
CA ASP A 11 6.76 14.83 -11.58
C ASP A 11 7.77 14.20 -10.60
N GLU A 12 7.32 13.70 -9.45
CA GLU A 12 8.15 13.01 -8.43
C GLU A 12 8.38 11.51 -8.75
N TRP A 13 8.26 11.13 -10.02
CA TRP A 13 8.36 9.73 -10.46
C TRP A 13 9.71 9.07 -10.11
N ALA A 14 10.79 9.85 -10.06
CA ALA A 14 12.11 9.35 -9.69
C ALA A 14 12.15 8.95 -8.20
N GLN A 15 11.53 9.73 -7.33
CA GLN A 15 11.38 9.44 -5.90
C GLN A 15 10.42 8.27 -5.68
N VAL A 16 9.33 8.17 -6.45
CA VAL A 16 8.42 7.00 -6.45
C VAL A 16 9.18 5.71 -6.80
N ARG A 17 10.05 5.76 -7.81
CA ARG A 17 10.94 4.65 -8.15
C ARG A 17 11.88 4.35 -6.99
N GLN A 18 12.56 5.36 -6.45
CA GLN A 18 13.56 5.17 -5.39
C GLN A 18 12.97 4.53 -4.13
N VAL A 19 11.83 5.04 -3.61
CA VAL A 19 11.19 4.48 -2.42
C VAL A 19 10.71 3.04 -2.65
N ARG A 20 10.26 2.71 -3.86
CA ARG A 20 9.91 1.33 -4.23
C ARG A 20 11.14 0.42 -4.23
N LEU A 21 12.23 0.85 -4.84
CA LEU A 21 13.48 0.09 -4.86
C LEU A 21 14.07 -0.12 -3.46
N ASP A 22 13.98 0.89 -2.59
CA ASP A 22 14.39 0.78 -1.20
C ASP A 22 13.50 -0.20 -0.43
N ALA A 23 12.19 -0.17 -0.66
CA ALA A 23 11.25 -1.13 -0.07
C ALA A 23 11.57 -2.58 -0.47
N LEU A 24 11.97 -2.80 -1.72
CA LEU A 24 12.32 -4.12 -2.26
C LEU A 24 13.67 -4.65 -1.77
N ARG A 25 14.50 -3.79 -1.17
CA ARG A 25 15.74 -4.18 -0.50
C ARG A 25 15.56 -4.48 0.98
N ASP A 26 14.38 -4.22 1.54
CA ASP A 26 14.12 -4.48 2.95
C ASP A 26 14.20 -5.98 3.25
N PRO A 27 14.75 -6.40 4.40
CA PRO A 27 14.76 -7.81 4.79
C PRO A 27 13.38 -8.47 4.85
N ALA A 28 12.30 -7.70 5.07
CA ALA A 28 10.94 -8.20 5.06
C ALA A 28 10.31 -8.22 3.65
N ALA A 29 11.00 -7.74 2.62
CA ALA A 29 10.46 -7.67 1.26
C ALA A 29 9.93 -9.02 0.73
N PRO A 30 10.61 -10.16 0.95
CA PRO A 30 10.14 -11.47 0.46
C PRO A 30 8.77 -11.93 0.99
N VAL A 31 8.25 -11.27 2.04
CA VAL A 31 6.94 -11.56 2.66
C VAL A 31 6.02 -10.33 2.65
N ALA A 32 6.37 -9.30 1.89
CA ALA A 32 5.63 -8.04 1.82
C ALA A 32 5.41 -7.54 0.38
N PHE A 33 6.21 -8.02 -0.57
CA PHE A 33 6.14 -7.64 -1.98
C PHE A 33 6.22 -8.88 -2.88
N LEU A 34 5.50 -8.81 -3.98
CA LEU A 34 5.47 -9.86 -5.02
C LEU A 34 6.49 -9.61 -6.14
N GLU A 35 6.89 -8.34 -6.30
CA GLU A 35 7.88 -7.91 -7.29
C GLU A 35 9.26 -7.98 -6.65
N SER A 36 10.26 -8.45 -7.39
CA SER A 36 11.66 -8.42 -6.99
C SER A 36 12.32 -7.07 -7.26
N TYR A 37 13.44 -6.79 -6.59
CA TYR A 37 14.23 -5.59 -6.85
C TYR A 37 14.68 -5.54 -8.32
N GLU A 38 15.12 -6.66 -8.89
CA GLU A 38 15.62 -6.78 -10.25
C GLU A 38 14.52 -6.45 -11.27
N GLU A 39 13.31 -6.99 -11.10
CA GLU A 39 12.16 -6.69 -11.95
C GLU A 39 11.80 -5.21 -11.92
N ALA A 40 11.70 -4.62 -10.72
CA ALA A 40 11.40 -3.21 -10.57
C ALA A 40 12.51 -2.32 -11.15
N ALA A 41 13.79 -2.64 -10.90
CA ALA A 41 14.93 -1.87 -11.37
C ALA A 41 15.02 -1.85 -12.91
N ALA A 42 14.61 -2.94 -13.56
CA ALA A 42 14.57 -3.08 -15.01
C ALA A 42 13.39 -2.35 -15.68
N ARG A 43 12.39 -1.87 -14.91
CA ARG A 43 11.28 -1.09 -15.48
C ARG A 43 11.79 0.23 -16.06
N PRO A 44 11.34 0.62 -17.27
CA PRO A 44 11.75 1.88 -17.89
C PRO A 44 11.17 3.09 -17.15
N ASP A 45 11.81 4.25 -17.28
CA ASP A 45 11.31 5.51 -16.69
C ASP A 45 9.85 5.82 -17.03
N ALA A 46 9.40 5.47 -18.25
CA ALA A 46 8.02 5.68 -18.68
C ALA A 46 7.01 4.97 -17.77
N PHE A 47 7.35 3.78 -17.27
CA PHE A 47 6.50 3.05 -16.31
C PHE A 47 6.38 3.84 -15.00
N TRP A 48 7.49 4.38 -14.50
CA TRP A 48 7.50 5.15 -13.25
C TRP A 48 6.79 6.48 -13.37
N ARG A 49 6.93 7.17 -14.51
CA ARG A 49 6.18 8.40 -14.82
C ARG A 49 4.68 8.14 -14.83
N GLN A 50 4.23 7.10 -15.54
CA GLN A 50 2.82 6.72 -15.55
C GLN A 50 2.32 6.38 -14.15
N ARG A 51 3.08 5.56 -13.40
CA ARG A 51 2.74 5.19 -12.03
C ARG A 51 2.60 6.39 -11.11
N ALA A 52 3.48 7.38 -11.21
CA ALA A 52 3.41 8.59 -10.41
C ALA A 52 2.22 9.47 -10.81
N ALA A 53 1.97 9.64 -12.12
CA ALA A 53 0.81 10.37 -12.63
C ALA A 53 -0.52 9.74 -12.19
N ASP A 54 -0.64 8.41 -12.24
CA ASP A 54 -1.85 7.71 -11.81
C ASP A 54 -2.12 7.83 -10.31
N ALA A 55 -1.05 7.92 -9.51
CA ALA A 55 -1.11 7.95 -8.05
C ALA A 55 -1.15 9.37 -7.45
N ALA A 56 -0.85 10.39 -8.26
CA ALA A 56 -0.84 11.79 -7.86
C ALA A 56 -2.26 12.32 -7.60
N GLU A 57 -2.38 13.42 -6.85
CA GLU A 57 -3.66 13.99 -6.40
C GLU A 57 -4.65 14.25 -7.57
N ASP A 58 -4.13 14.76 -8.67
CA ASP A 58 -4.81 15.09 -9.94
C ASP A 58 -4.90 13.91 -10.92
N GLY A 59 -4.43 12.72 -10.54
CA GLY A 59 -4.55 11.50 -11.33
C GLY A 59 -5.99 11.00 -11.47
N PRO A 60 -6.19 9.85 -12.15
CA PRO A 60 -7.53 9.31 -12.46
C PRO A 60 -8.38 8.89 -11.25
N GLY A 61 -7.87 9.03 -10.02
CA GLY A 61 -8.60 8.70 -8.78
C GLY A 61 -8.71 7.20 -8.47
N ARG A 62 -8.15 6.32 -9.32
CA ARG A 62 -8.15 4.86 -9.13
C ARG A 62 -6.97 4.34 -8.30
N VAL A 63 -5.93 5.16 -8.15
CA VAL A 63 -4.73 4.89 -7.38
C VAL A 63 -4.38 6.17 -6.63
N ARG A 64 -3.91 6.03 -5.37
CA ARG A 64 -3.37 7.14 -4.60
C ARG A 64 -2.17 6.66 -3.81
N GLN A 65 -1.03 7.34 -3.93
CA GLN A 65 0.15 7.00 -3.13
C GLN A 65 0.44 8.13 -2.14
N PHE A 66 0.55 7.74 -0.86
CA PHE A 66 0.98 8.60 0.21
C PHE A 66 2.43 8.29 0.57
N VAL A 67 3.18 9.33 0.92
CA VAL A 67 4.57 9.25 1.38
C VAL A 67 4.72 9.97 2.71
N ALA A 68 5.65 9.47 3.52
CA ALA A 68 6.09 10.13 4.75
C ALA A 68 7.42 10.83 4.45
N GLU A 69 7.40 12.16 4.44
CA GLU A 69 8.57 12.99 4.22
C GLU A 69 9.14 13.46 5.56
N SER A 70 10.43 13.26 5.76
CA SER A 70 11.18 13.75 6.93
C SER A 70 11.43 15.26 6.83
N PRO A 71 11.82 15.93 7.94
CA PRO A 71 12.20 17.35 7.90
C PRO A 71 13.32 17.68 6.91
N ASP A 72 14.16 16.70 6.57
CA ASP A 72 15.27 16.84 5.61
C ASP A 72 14.82 16.59 4.15
N GLY A 73 13.52 16.37 3.92
CA GLY A 73 12.96 16.10 2.59
C GLY A 73 13.08 14.64 2.13
N GLU A 74 13.64 13.75 2.96
CA GLU A 74 13.77 12.33 2.63
C GLU A 74 12.44 11.59 2.80
N TRP A 75 12.07 10.76 1.83
CA TRP A 75 10.93 9.85 1.96
C TRP A 75 11.32 8.61 2.77
N VAL A 76 10.72 8.48 3.95
CA VAL A 76 11.00 7.40 4.91
C VAL A 76 9.91 6.33 4.94
N GLY A 77 8.84 6.49 4.17
CA GLY A 77 7.79 5.49 4.05
C GLY A 77 6.78 5.82 2.97
N SER A 78 6.00 4.82 2.60
CA SER A 78 4.92 4.95 1.62
C SER A 78 3.80 3.94 1.85
N VAL A 79 2.59 4.29 1.43
CA VAL A 79 1.46 3.37 1.24
C VAL A 79 0.74 3.73 -0.04
N THR A 80 0.30 2.73 -0.80
CA THR A 80 -0.54 2.93 -1.99
C THR A 80 -1.94 2.40 -1.72
N VAL A 81 -2.94 3.16 -2.12
CA VAL A 81 -4.35 2.76 -2.09
C VAL A 81 -4.79 2.50 -3.53
N LEU A 82 -5.41 1.36 -3.77
CA LEU A 82 -6.08 1.02 -5.02
C LEU A 82 -7.60 1.08 -4.80
N VAL A 83 -8.34 1.66 -5.74
CA VAL A 83 -9.81 1.54 -5.77
C VAL A 83 -10.18 0.31 -6.57
N GLU A 84 -10.92 -0.60 -5.96
CA GLU A 84 -11.40 -1.84 -6.54
C GLU A 84 -12.94 -1.87 -6.54
N SER A 85 -13.50 -2.26 -7.66
CA SER A 85 -14.92 -2.48 -7.91
C SER A 85 -15.18 -3.92 -8.35
N PRO A 86 -16.42 -4.44 -8.22
CA PRO A 86 -16.72 -5.84 -8.57
C PRO A 86 -16.40 -6.25 -10.01
N ASP A 87 -16.52 -5.30 -10.95
CA ASP A 87 -16.31 -5.56 -12.37
C ASP A 87 -14.85 -5.34 -12.81
N ASP A 88 -13.94 -4.98 -11.89
CA ASP A 88 -12.53 -4.76 -12.23
C ASP A 88 -11.78 -6.08 -12.43
N GLU A 89 -10.76 -6.05 -13.30
CA GLU A 89 -9.75 -7.10 -13.33
C GLU A 89 -8.99 -7.20 -11.99
N VAL A 90 -8.74 -8.43 -11.56
CA VAL A 90 -8.06 -8.70 -10.29
C VAL A 90 -6.59 -8.32 -10.39
N ARG A 91 -6.20 -7.26 -9.67
CA ARG A 91 -4.79 -6.83 -9.59
C ARG A 91 -3.96 -7.71 -8.65
N PHE A 92 -4.49 -8.00 -7.47
CA PHE A 92 -3.91 -8.92 -6.50
C PHE A 92 -4.98 -9.44 -5.54
N GLY A 93 -4.86 -10.72 -5.19
CA GLY A 93 -5.82 -11.40 -4.33
C GLY A 93 -7.01 -11.95 -5.08
N GLU A 94 -8.18 -11.87 -4.46
CA GLU A 94 -9.43 -12.29 -5.09
C GLU A 94 -10.20 -11.07 -5.62
N ALA A 95 -11.10 -11.33 -6.57
CA ALA A 95 -12.05 -10.35 -7.06
C ALA A 95 -12.76 -9.64 -5.90
N SER A 96 -12.93 -8.33 -6.04
CA SER A 96 -13.65 -7.57 -5.04
C SER A 96 -15.14 -7.90 -5.12
N PRO A 97 -15.83 -8.24 -4.03
CA PRO A 97 -17.27 -8.42 -4.05
C PRO A 97 -18.04 -7.08 -3.98
N VAL A 98 -17.37 -5.99 -3.62
CA VAL A 98 -17.97 -4.67 -3.33
C VAL A 98 -17.02 -3.55 -3.78
N ASP A 99 -17.49 -2.31 -3.80
CA ASP A 99 -16.56 -1.18 -3.94
C ASP A 99 -15.71 -1.04 -2.67
N GLN A 100 -14.39 -1.11 -2.80
CA GLN A 100 -13.47 -1.09 -1.66
C GLN A 100 -12.11 -0.47 -2.01
N ALA A 101 -11.41 -0.03 -0.97
CA ALA A 101 -10.01 0.35 -1.08
C ALA A 101 -9.10 -0.83 -0.73
N HIS A 102 -7.96 -0.95 -1.41
CA HIS A 102 -6.95 -1.96 -1.14
C HIS A 102 -5.61 -1.29 -0.85
N LEU A 103 -5.13 -1.43 0.39
CA LEU A 103 -3.81 -0.93 0.78
C LEU A 103 -2.72 -1.91 0.36
N VAL A 104 -1.79 -1.43 -0.46
CA VAL A 104 -0.67 -2.22 -1.00
C VAL A 104 0.64 -1.43 -0.91
N GLY A 105 1.76 -2.15 -1.05
CA GLY A 105 3.08 -1.52 -1.15
C GLY A 105 3.47 -0.72 0.09
N VAL A 106 3.08 -1.20 1.27
CA VAL A 106 3.37 -0.56 2.55
C VAL A 106 4.85 -0.71 2.87
N PHE A 107 5.54 0.41 3.04
CA PHE A 107 6.93 0.43 3.43
C PHE A 107 7.20 1.57 4.41
N VAL A 108 8.03 1.30 5.42
CA VAL A 108 8.64 2.31 6.27
C VAL A 108 10.08 1.87 6.51
N ARG A 109 11.02 2.79 6.32
CA ARG A 109 12.45 2.60 6.55
C ARG A 109 12.71 2.05 7.95
N PRO A 110 13.60 1.05 8.12
CA PRO A 110 13.86 0.42 9.42
C PRO A 110 14.14 1.41 10.57
N GLU A 111 14.86 2.49 10.27
CA GLU A 111 15.36 3.49 11.23
C GLU A 111 14.23 4.28 11.91
N VAL A 112 13.05 4.35 11.27
CA VAL A 112 11.90 5.12 11.78
C VAL A 112 10.71 4.23 12.15
N ARG A 113 10.87 2.90 12.17
CA ARG A 113 9.82 1.99 12.65
C ARG A 113 9.55 2.19 14.13
N GLY A 114 8.29 2.02 14.54
CA GLY A 114 7.87 2.21 15.93
C GLY A 114 7.75 3.67 16.38
N THR A 115 7.95 4.63 15.47
CA THR A 115 7.82 6.07 15.76
C THR A 115 6.42 6.64 15.45
N GLY A 116 5.49 5.82 14.96
CA GLY A 116 4.14 6.24 14.56
C GLY A 116 4.00 6.64 13.09
N VAL A 117 5.07 6.58 12.28
CA VAL A 117 5.02 6.89 10.84
C VAL A 117 4.04 5.99 10.09
N THR A 118 4.04 4.68 10.34
CA THR A 118 3.10 3.76 9.69
C THR A 118 1.65 4.07 10.08
N ASP A 119 1.39 4.40 11.35
CA ASP A 119 0.06 4.81 11.83
C ASP A 119 -0.41 6.13 11.17
N ALA A 120 0.49 7.07 10.93
CA ALA A 120 0.18 8.33 10.24
C ALA A 120 -0.15 8.10 8.75
N LEU A 121 0.68 7.33 8.04
CA LEU A 121 0.42 6.94 6.65
C LEU A 121 -0.93 6.25 6.47
N PHE A 122 -1.24 5.30 7.36
CA PHE A 122 -2.50 4.56 7.29
C PHE A 122 -3.71 5.46 7.56
N ARG A 123 -3.61 6.41 8.50
CA ARG A 123 -4.68 7.37 8.75
C ARG A 123 -5.02 8.19 7.51
N GLU A 124 -4.03 8.74 6.82
CA GLU A 124 -4.25 9.49 5.57
C GLU A 124 -4.84 8.61 4.46
N ALA A 125 -4.28 7.41 4.28
CA ALA A 125 -4.75 6.47 3.25
C ALA A 125 -6.20 6.03 3.47
N VAL A 126 -6.56 5.71 4.72
CA VAL A 126 -7.92 5.30 5.10
C VAL A 126 -8.89 6.48 5.05
N ALA A 127 -8.48 7.66 5.52
CA ALA A 127 -9.29 8.86 5.41
C ALA A 127 -9.61 9.21 3.95
N TRP A 128 -8.62 9.10 3.06
CA TRP A 128 -8.84 9.26 1.63
C TRP A 128 -9.82 8.24 1.07
N ALA A 129 -9.65 6.96 1.37
CA ALA A 129 -10.56 5.91 0.94
C ALA A 129 -12.02 6.20 1.37
N TRP A 130 -12.22 6.68 2.59
CA TRP A 130 -13.55 7.03 3.09
C TRP A 130 -14.14 8.31 2.51
N SER A 131 -13.29 9.24 2.07
CA SER A 131 -13.71 10.48 1.43
C SER A 131 -14.30 10.27 0.03
N LEU A 132 -14.00 9.14 -0.62
CA LEU A 132 -14.53 8.81 -1.93
C LEU A 132 -16.05 8.59 -1.88
N SER A 133 -16.76 9.31 -2.73
CA SER A 133 -18.22 9.22 -2.89
C SER A 133 -18.64 8.48 -4.17
N ALA A 134 -17.72 8.32 -5.14
CA ALA A 134 -17.97 7.67 -6.42
C ALA A 134 -16.71 6.89 -6.89
N PRO A 135 -16.62 5.57 -6.63
CA PRO A 135 -17.56 4.79 -5.86
C PRO A 135 -17.45 5.09 -4.36
N ARG A 136 -18.53 4.84 -3.60
CA ARG A 136 -18.50 4.91 -2.14
C ARG A 136 -17.90 3.61 -1.61
N MET A 137 -16.75 3.69 -0.96
CA MET A 137 -16.08 2.51 -0.42
C MET A 137 -16.89 1.89 0.73
N GLU A 138 -17.17 0.59 0.64
CA GLU A 138 -17.83 -0.20 1.70
C GLU A 138 -16.85 -0.65 2.78
N ARG A 139 -15.60 -0.93 2.39
CA ARG A 139 -14.53 -1.34 3.30
C ARG A 139 -13.13 -0.96 2.77
N VAL A 140 -12.12 -1.08 3.61
CA VAL A 140 -10.70 -1.11 3.21
C VAL A 140 -10.16 -2.51 3.47
N ARG A 141 -9.41 -3.07 2.52
CA ARG A 141 -8.73 -4.37 2.66
C ARG A 141 -7.21 -4.25 2.52
N LEU A 142 -6.53 -5.29 2.99
CA LEU A 142 -5.14 -5.59 2.68
C LEU A 142 -4.90 -7.10 2.83
N TYR A 143 -3.81 -7.59 2.24
CA TYR A 143 -3.33 -8.95 2.42
C TYR A 143 -2.03 -8.94 3.22
N VAL A 144 -1.83 -9.99 4.02
CA VAL A 144 -0.64 -10.17 4.85
C VAL A 144 -0.16 -11.59 4.75
N HIS A 145 1.11 -11.73 4.38
CA HIS A 145 1.76 -13.02 4.35
C HIS A 145 1.74 -13.65 5.75
N GLU A 146 1.40 -14.93 5.85
CA GLU A 146 1.27 -15.64 7.14
C GLU A 146 2.58 -15.61 7.97
N LYS A 147 3.72 -15.50 7.29
CA LYS A 147 5.07 -15.35 7.89
C LYS A 147 5.45 -13.91 8.24
N ASN A 148 4.51 -12.96 8.21
CA ASN A 148 4.73 -11.57 8.60
C ASN A 148 3.89 -11.18 9.84
N PRO A 149 4.15 -11.79 11.01
CA PRO A 149 3.37 -11.54 12.23
C PRO A 149 3.49 -10.10 12.73
N ARG A 150 4.59 -9.40 12.39
CA ARG A 150 4.80 -7.99 12.72
C ARG A 150 3.79 -7.10 12.01
N ALA A 151 3.62 -7.27 10.70
CA ALA A 151 2.62 -6.52 9.94
C ALA A 151 1.20 -6.85 10.41
N ALA A 152 0.91 -8.15 10.61
CA ALA A 152 -0.39 -8.59 11.12
C ALA A 152 -0.74 -7.98 12.49
N ALA A 153 0.23 -7.88 13.41
CA ALA A 153 0.03 -7.24 14.71
C ALA A 153 -0.24 -5.73 14.58
N PHE A 154 0.46 -5.05 13.68
CA PHE A 154 0.20 -3.64 13.38
C PHE A 154 -1.21 -3.42 12.84
N TYR A 155 -1.64 -4.20 11.83
CA TYR A 155 -2.96 -4.03 11.22
C TYR A 155 -4.09 -4.29 12.23
N ARG A 156 -3.96 -5.31 13.09
CA ARG A 156 -4.90 -5.53 14.19
C ARG A 156 -4.98 -4.36 15.17
N LYS A 157 -3.82 -3.81 15.55
CA LYS A 157 -3.76 -2.63 16.42
C LYS A 157 -4.41 -1.40 15.78
N PHE A 158 -4.28 -1.26 14.46
CA PHE A 158 -4.92 -0.16 13.71
C PHE A 158 -6.44 -0.31 13.62
N GLY A 159 -6.98 -1.52 13.75
CA GLY A 159 -8.42 -1.81 13.72
C GLY A 159 -8.86 -2.78 12.62
N PHE A 160 -7.93 -3.26 11.79
CA PHE A 160 -8.25 -4.31 10.83
C PHE A 160 -8.50 -5.65 11.51
N VAL A 161 -9.46 -6.40 11.00
CA VAL A 161 -9.77 -7.77 11.45
C VAL A 161 -9.57 -8.77 10.32
N PRO A 162 -9.12 -10.01 10.59
CA PRO A 162 -9.07 -11.05 9.58
C PRO A 162 -10.47 -11.29 9.00
N SER A 163 -10.61 -11.33 7.67
CA SER A 163 -11.92 -11.61 7.04
C SER A 163 -12.28 -13.10 7.03
N GLY A 164 -11.31 -13.96 7.36
CA GLY A 164 -11.40 -15.41 7.20
C GLY A 164 -10.95 -15.91 5.82
N ARG A 165 -10.76 -15.03 4.84
CA ARG A 165 -10.27 -15.39 3.51
C ARG A 165 -8.75 -15.50 3.47
N ARG A 166 -8.27 -16.48 2.72
CA ARG A 166 -6.85 -16.75 2.48
C ARG A 166 -6.66 -17.12 1.03
N ILE A 167 -5.59 -16.63 0.43
CA ILE A 167 -5.15 -17.00 -0.91
C ILE A 167 -3.77 -17.61 -0.81
N LEU A 168 -3.37 -18.36 -1.84
CA LEU A 168 -1.98 -18.78 -1.96
C LEU A 168 -1.11 -17.55 -2.21
N ALA A 169 -0.06 -17.41 -1.42
CA ALA A 169 1.01 -16.47 -1.71
C ALA A 169 1.62 -16.84 -3.07
N PRO A 170 1.89 -15.88 -3.96
CA PRO A 170 2.57 -16.17 -5.22
C PRO A 170 3.89 -16.90 -4.99
N GLY A 171 4.10 -17.99 -5.72
CA GLY A 171 5.27 -18.87 -5.62
C GLY A 171 4.93 -20.29 -5.15
N ASP A 172 5.87 -21.22 -5.36
CA ASP A 172 5.65 -22.67 -5.18
C ASP A 172 5.85 -23.18 -3.74
N ARG A 173 5.61 -22.34 -2.73
CA ARG A 173 5.90 -22.67 -1.33
C ARG A 173 4.68 -23.09 -0.51
N GLY A 174 3.48 -23.01 -1.08
CA GLY A 174 2.23 -23.33 -0.39
C GLY A 174 1.91 -22.38 0.77
N GLU A 175 2.59 -21.24 0.82
CA GLU A 175 2.39 -20.19 1.82
C GLU A 175 1.09 -19.43 1.52
N GLN A 176 0.54 -18.77 2.54
CA GLN A 176 -0.75 -18.08 2.42
C GLN A 176 -0.64 -16.59 2.72
N GLU A 177 -1.45 -15.82 1.99
CA GLU A 177 -1.76 -14.43 2.26
C GLU A 177 -3.14 -14.37 2.90
N VAL A 178 -3.22 -13.78 4.10
CA VAL A 178 -4.46 -13.65 4.87
C VAL A 178 -5.05 -12.27 4.62
N GLU A 179 -6.33 -12.22 4.24
CA GLU A 179 -7.02 -10.96 4.03
C GLU A 179 -7.47 -10.36 5.38
N TYR A 180 -7.21 -9.06 5.53
CA TYR A 180 -7.67 -8.24 6.64
C TYR A 180 -8.55 -7.12 6.10
N VAL A 181 -9.62 -6.80 6.83
CA VAL A 181 -10.59 -5.77 6.45
C VAL A 181 -10.82 -4.78 7.58
N LEU A 182 -11.08 -3.53 7.19
CA LEU A 182 -11.55 -2.45 8.04
C LEU A 182 -12.89 -1.98 7.48
N GLY A 183 -13.96 -2.13 8.25
CA GLY A 183 -15.29 -1.63 7.87
C GLY A 183 -15.43 -0.13 8.14
N ARG A 184 -16.48 0.48 7.58
CA ARG A 184 -16.92 1.79 8.08
C ARG A 184 -17.45 1.63 9.51
N GLU A 185 -16.98 2.46 10.42
CA GLU A 185 -17.70 2.67 11.67
C GLU A 185 -19.08 3.27 11.31
N GLY A 186 -20.14 2.66 11.85
CA GLY A 186 -21.53 3.04 11.57
C GLY A 186 -21.95 4.34 12.22
#